data_AF-A0AA38JSN6-F1
#
_entry.id   AF-A0AA38JSN6-F1
#
_cell.length_a   1.000
_cell.length_b   1.000
_cell.length_c   1.000
_cell.angle_alpha   90.00
_cell.angle_beta   90.00
_cell.angle_gamma   90.00
#
_symmetry.space_group_name_H-M   'P 1'
#
loop_
_entity.id
_entity.type
_entity.pdbx_description
1 polymer ?
#
loop_
_entity_poly.entity_id
_entity_poly.type
_entity_poly.pdbx_seq_one_letter_code
_entity_poly.pdbx_strand_id
1 'polypeptide(L)'
;MTVLSTNHNAAEPSEVARLKLEHPGEESVVENNRVLGLIAVTRVVTIGDYQFKLPSIYTKRVFVLTVPGMNRPGHHAQMIQDCSLTPPYVNGMPDVNYVKLDGTKACLILCSDGLLDLYGGQDWQEKHVDIAELCKMWVELVGERIDSRSSIPSQSSEPSENLALFLLSQGLRGPTKTFTGNNWTDKEALNRKSSLLTLEFKDKWMDDTTVLVEVL
;
A
#
# COMPACT_ATOMS: atom_id res chain seq x y z
N MET A 1 -3.38 19.71 4.95
CA MET A 1 -3.39 18.33 4.43
C MET A 1 -3.69 17.41 5.59
N THR A 2 -4.61 16.46 5.41
CA THR A 2 -5.11 15.58 6.47
C THR A 2 -5.09 14.15 5.96
N VAL A 3 -4.44 13.23 6.68
CA VAL A 3 -4.49 11.80 6.38
C VAL A 3 -5.84 11.25 6.87
N LEU A 4 -6.59 10.56 6.00
CA LEU A 4 -7.95 10.10 6.29
C LEU A 4 -8.05 8.63 6.70
N SER A 5 -6.97 7.86 6.52
CA SER A 5 -6.91 6.42 6.80
C SER A 5 -5.57 6.03 7.40
N THR A 6 -5.56 4.98 8.21
CA THR A 6 -4.35 4.39 8.78
C THR A 6 -4.04 3.05 8.10
N ASN A 7 -2.76 2.66 8.08
CA ASN A 7 -2.36 1.38 7.52
C ASN A 7 -2.71 0.24 8.50
N HIS A 8 -3.49 -0.74 8.04
CA HIS A 8 -3.82 -1.94 8.82
C HIS A 8 -2.80 -3.05 8.58
N ASN A 9 -1.62 -2.91 9.19
CA ASN A 9 -0.54 -3.89 9.13
C ASN A 9 0.15 -4.05 10.49
N ALA A 10 1.08 -4.99 10.59
CA ALA A 10 1.79 -5.26 11.85
C ALA A 10 2.83 -4.20 12.25
N ALA A 11 3.05 -3.16 11.43
CA ALA A 11 3.86 -2.02 11.83
C ALA A 11 3.07 -1.05 12.73
N GLU A 12 1.74 -1.13 12.71
CA GLU A 12 0.84 -0.29 13.51
C GLU A 12 0.64 -0.92 14.91
N PRO A 13 1.14 -0.29 16.00
CA PRO A 13 1.09 -0.90 17.34
C PRO A 13 -0.34 -1.15 17.84
N SER A 14 -1.30 -0.30 17.43
CA SER A 14 -2.71 -0.46 17.80
C SER A 14 -3.33 -1.73 17.20
N GLU A 15 -2.99 -2.08 15.96
CA GLU A 15 -3.43 -3.33 15.32
C GLU A 15 -2.80 -4.56 15.95
N VAL A 16 -1.50 -4.50 16.29
CA VAL A 16 -0.82 -5.59 17.00
C VAL A 16 -1.42 -5.81 18.39
N ALA A 17 -1.73 -4.73 19.11
CA ALA A 17 -2.38 -4.81 20.42
C ALA A 17 -3.78 -5.41 20.33
N ARG A 18 -4.57 -5.01 19.32
CA ARG A 18 -5.89 -5.59 19.03
C ARG A 18 -5.79 -7.10 18.79
N LEU A 19 -4.89 -7.54 17.91
CA LEU A 19 -4.70 -8.96 17.60
C LEU A 19 -4.31 -9.78 18.84
N LYS A 20 -3.40 -9.26 19.68
CA LYS A 20 -3.01 -9.93 20.93
C LYS A 20 -4.15 -10.03 21.95
N LEU A 21 -5.08 -9.07 21.93
CA LEU A 21 -6.26 -9.08 22.79
C LEU A 21 -7.32 -10.07 22.29
N GLU A 22 -7.51 -10.18 20.98
CA GLU A 22 -8.43 -11.13 20.35
C GLU A 22 -7.99 -12.59 20.51
N HIS A 23 -6.67 -12.82 20.60
CA HIS A 23 -6.07 -14.15 20.70
C HIS A 23 -5.18 -14.27 21.97
N PRO A 24 -5.77 -14.29 23.17
CA PRO A 24 -5.00 -14.33 24.42
C PRO A 24 -4.22 -15.64 24.57
N GLY A 25 -2.92 -15.54 24.83
CA GLY A 25 -2.03 -16.68 25.06
C GLY A 25 -1.35 -17.22 23.80
N GLU A 26 -1.56 -16.60 22.64
CA GLU A 26 -0.90 -16.96 21.39
C GLU A 26 0.26 -16.01 21.09
N GLU A 27 1.50 -16.49 21.19
CA GLU A 27 2.68 -15.66 20.91
C GLU A 27 2.92 -15.49 19.39
N SER A 28 2.50 -16.45 18.58
CA SER A 28 2.70 -16.48 17.12
C SER A 28 1.66 -15.68 16.32
N VAL A 29 0.79 -14.90 16.97
CA VAL A 29 -0.26 -14.12 16.29
C VAL A 29 0.36 -13.12 15.30
N VAL A 30 1.47 -12.50 15.69
CA VAL A 30 2.25 -11.61 14.85
C VAL A 30 3.71 -12.03 14.91
N GLU A 31 4.26 -12.42 13.77
CA GLU A 31 5.65 -12.84 13.62
C GLU A 31 6.24 -12.20 12.35
N ASN A 32 7.49 -11.74 12.39
CA ASN A 32 8.15 -11.08 11.25
C ASN A 32 7.35 -9.92 10.61
N ASN A 33 6.68 -9.10 11.45
CA ASN A 33 5.75 -8.05 11.01
C ASN A 33 4.63 -8.56 10.07
N ARG A 34 4.16 -9.78 10.31
CA ARG A 34 3.07 -10.42 9.56
C ARG A 34 2.15 -11.20 10.51
N VAL A 35 0.87 -11.25 10.21
CA VAL A 35 -0.10 -12.07 10.93
C VAL A 35 0.19 -13.55 10.65
N LEU A 36 0.35 -14.34 11.71
CA LEU A 36 0.84 -15.73 11.69
C LEU A 36 2.17 -15.91 10.92
N GLY A 37 2.96 -14.85 10.75
CA GLY A 37 4.19 -14.90 9.95
C GLY A 37 3.98 -14.91 8.43
N LEU A 38 2.73 -14.80 7.96
CA LEU A 38 2.37 -15.03 6.55
C LEU A 38 1.86 -13.79 5.84
N ILE A 39 0.81 -13.15 6.37
CA ILE A 39 0.13 -12.04 5.70
C ILE A 39 0.52 -10.69 6.33
N ALA A 40 0.88 -9.70 5.52
CA ALA A 40 1.34 -8.40 6.01
C ALA A 40 0.22 -7.51 6.57
N VAL A 41 -1.01 -7.71 6.07
CA VAL A 41 -2.19 -6.92 6.41
C VAL A 41 -2.99 -7.59 7.52
N THR A 42 -3.45 -6.79 8.49
CA THR A 42 -4.22 -7.26 9.66
C THR A 42 -5.72 -7.23 9.42
N ARG A 43 -6.16 -6.44 8.44
CA ARG A 43 -7.56 -6.34 8.01
C ARG A 43 -7.65 -6.49 6.52
N VAL A 44 -8.54 -7.37 6.09
CA VAL A 44 -8.67 -7.75 4.68
C VAL A 44 -10.13 -8.04 4.34
N VAL A 45 -10.66 -7.20 3.46
CA VAL A 45 -12.02 -7.31 2.91
C VAL A 45 -12.06 -8.23 1.67
N THR A 46 -10.93 -8.80 1.24
CA THR A 46 -10.90 -9.68 0.07
C THR A 46 -11.71 -10.96 0.29
N ILE A 47 -12.43 -11.35 -0.77
CA ILE A 47 -12.97 -12.69 -0.97
C ILE A 47 -11.78 -13.59 -1.22
N GLY A 48 -11.34 -14.30 -0.18
CA GLY A 48 -10.03 -14.92 -0.15
C GLY A 48 -9.51 -15.07 1.27
N ASP A 49 -8.25 -15.49 1.37
CA ASP A 49 -7.51 -15.55 2.63
C ASP A 49 -8.23 -16.33 3.72
N TYR A 50 -9.01 -17.32 3.29
CA TYR A 50 -9.87 -18.15 4.14
C TYR A 50 -9.06 -18.89 5.20
N GLN A 51 -7.79 -19.18 4.90
CA GLN A 51 -6.86 -19.84 5.80
C GLN A 51 -6.56 -19.05 7.08
N PHE A 52 -6.84 -17.74 7.10
CA PHE A 52 -6.74 -16.88 8.29
C PHE A 52 -8.09 -16.64 8.99
N LYS A 53 -9.19 -16.99 8.32
CA LYS A 53 -10.56 -16.76 8.79
C LYS A 53 -11.23 -18.03 9.31
N LEU A 54 -10.80 -19.19 8.81
CA LEU A 54 -11.40 -20.49 9.10
C LEU A 54 -10.47 -21.37 9.96
N PRO A 55 -11.03 -22.33 10.71
CA PRO A 55 -10.26 -23.31 11.44
C PRO A 55 -9.27 -24.08 10.56
N SER A 56 -8.10 -24.41 11.13
CA SER A 56 -7.01 -25.13 10.46
C SER A 56 -7.42 -26.46 9.81
N ILE A 57 -8.53 -27.06 10.24
CA ILE A 57 -9.11 -28.25 9.62
C ILE A 57 -9.45 -28.06 8.13
N TYR A 58 -9.90 -26.86 7.74
CA TYR A 58 -10.18 -26.53 6.34
C TYR A 58 -8.89 -26.44 5.54
N THR A 59 -7.85 -25.86 6.13
CA THR A 59 -6.51 -25.86 5.53
C THR A 59 -6.03 -27.29 5.28
N LYS A 60 -6.14 -28.15 6.29
CA LYS A 60 -5.68 -29.55 6.23
C LYS A 60 -6.45 -30.42 5.25
N ARG A 61 -7.76 -30.23 5.11
CA ARG A 61 -8.63 -31.12 4.33
C ARG A 61 -9.03 -30.60 2.96
N VAL A 62 -9.07 -29.27 2.79
CA VAL A 62 -9.59 -28.62 1.59
C VAL A 62 -8.50 -27.81 0.91
N PHE A 63 -7.91 -26.82 1.58
CA PHE A 63 -7.02 -25.86 0.90
C PHE A 63 -5.74 -26.48 0.39
N VAL A 64 -5.18 -27.48 1.08
CA VAL A 64 -4.04 -28.26 0.55
C VAL A 64 -4.38 -28.96 -0.77
N LEU A 65 -5.64 -29.32 -1.02
CA LEU A 65 -6.07 -30.00 -2.25
C LEU A 65 -6.51 -29.03 -3.35
N THR A 66 -7.02 -27.85 -2.99
CA THR A 66 -7.69 -26.94 -3.93
C THR A 66 -6.91 -25.65 -4.22
N VAL A 67 -6.01 -25.22 -3.33
CA VAL A 67 -5.25 -23.97 -3.47
C VAL A 67 -3.85 -24.28 -4.01
N PRO A 68 -3.49 -23.83 -5.23
CA PRO A 68 -2.17 -24.05 -5.79
C PRO A 68 -1.07 -23.55 -4.86
N GLY A 69 -0.07 -24.40 -4.59
CA GLY A 69 1.08 -24.05 -3.75
C GLY A 69 0.89 -24.24 -2.24
N MET A 70 -0.33 -24.49 -1.74
CA MET A 70 -0.57 -24.80 -0.33
C MET A 70 -0.14 -26.22 0.07
N ASN A 71 0.01 -27.13 -0.89
CA ASN A 71 0.53 -28.48 -0.68
C ASN A 71 2.07 -28.57 -0.65
N ARG A 72 2.78 -27.44 -0.79
CA ARG A 72 4.25 -27.45 -0.75
C ARG A 72 4.73 -27.73 0.69
N PRO A 73 5.66 -28.69 0.88
CA PRO A 73 6.22 -28.96 2.20
C PRO A 73 6.86 -27.70 2.81
N GLY A 74 6.59 -27.45 4.09
CA GLY A 74 7.42 -26.60 4.94
C GLY A 74 7.26 -25.08 4.85
N HIS A 75 6.19 -24.51 4.27
CA HIS A 75 6.10 -23.04 4.25
C HIS A 75 4.76 -22.42 4.67
N HIS A 76 3.60 -22.84 4.17
CA HIS A 76 2.34 -22.10 4.47
C HIS A 76 1.26 -22.94 5.15
N ALA A 77 0.89 -24.09 4.58
CA ALA A 77 -0.19 -24.89 5.16
C ALA A 77 0.18 -25.51 6.51
N GLN A 78 1.47 -25.80 6.73
CA GLN A 78 1.95 -26.32 8.01
C GLN A 78 1.96 -25.22 9.08
N MET A 79 2.49 -24.04 8.76
CA MET A 79 2.43 -22.88 9.68
C MET A 79 1.00 -22.53 10.09
N ILE A 80 0.06 -22.54 9.14
CA ILE A 80 -1.35 -22.30 9.49
C ILE A 80 -1.93 -23.44 10.33
N GLN A 81 -1.51 -24.69 10.12
CA GLN A 81 -1.98 -25.79 10.97
C GLN A 81 -1.44 -25.70 12.39
N ASP A 82 -0.19 -25.26 12.55
CA ASP A 82 0.50 -25.22 13.84
C ASP A 82 0.15 -23.95 14.64
N CYS A 83 -0.08 -22.82 13.95
CA CYS A 83 -0.31 -21.52 14.57
C CYS A 83 -1.77 -21.07 14.60
N SER A 84 -2.67 -21.64 13.79
CA SER A 84 -4.10 -21.27 13.77
C SER A 84 -4.87 -22.01 14.86
N LEU A 85 -4.93 -21.40 16.04
CA LEU A 85 -5.57 -21.90 17.25
C LEU A 85 -6.97 -21.29 17.45
N THR A 86 -7.11 -19.96 17.37
CA THR A 86 -8.39 -19.26 17.59
C THR A 86 -8.80 -18.33 16.43
N PRO A 87 -8.98 -18.84 15.19
CA PRO A 87 -9.46 -18.02 14.09
C PRO A 87 -10.85 -17.41 14.39
N PRO A 88 -11.17 -16.22 13.84
CA PRO A 88 -10.47 -15.54 12.75
C PRO A 88 -9.36 -14.57 13.19
N TYR A 89 -8.22 -14.59 12.51
CA TYR A 89 -7.08 -13.67 12.73
C TYR A 89 -7.14 -12.39 11.90
N VAL A 90 -7.91 -12.41 10.82
CA VAL A 90 -8.09 -11.27 9.92
C VAL A 90 -9.58 -11.05 9.74
N ASN A 91 -10.02 -9.81 9.92
CA ASN A 91 -11.41 -9.42 9.70
C ASN A 91 -11.53 -8.40 8.56
N GLY A 92 -12.74 -8.27 8.03
CA GLY A 92 -13.07 -7.33 6.96
C GLY A 92 -13.71 -6.03 7.45
N MET A 93 -13.55 -5.68 8.74
CA MET A 93 -14.17 -4.48 9.30
C MET A 93 -13.35 -3.23 8.95
N PRO A 94 -13.90 -2.28 8.18
CA PRO A 94 -13.18 -1.06 7.84
C PRO A 94 -13.16 -0.09 9.03
N ASP A 95 -12.11 0.73 9.10
CA ASP A 95 -12.13 1.94 9.92
C ASP A 95 -12.75 3.08 9.11
N VAL A 96 -13.77 3.72 9.68
CA VAL A 96 -14.59 4.73 8.99
C VAL A 96 -14.36 6.10 9.64
N ASN A 97 -13.89 7.05 8.85
CA ASN A 97 -13.69 8.44 9.26
C ASN A 97 -14.63 9.37 8.49
N TYR A 98 -15.22 10.34 9.18
CA TYR A 98 -16.07 11.37 8.58
C TYR A 98 -15.34 12.71 8.54
N VAL A 99 -15.36 13.36 7.37
CA VAL A 99 -14.82 14.71 7.18
C VAL A 99 -15.86 15.57 6.50
N LYS A 100 -16.11 16.75 7.08
CA LYS A 100 -16.98 17.76 6.51
C LYS A 100 -16.18 18.66 5.57
N LEU A 101 -16.71 18.90 4.37
CA LEU A 101 -16.12 19.83 3.39
C LEU A 101 -16.73 21.22 3.61
N ASP A 102 -15.90 22.22 3.90
CA ASP A 102 -16.35 23.58 4.26
C ASP A 102 -16.36 24.56 3.06
N GLY A 103 -16.55 24.04 1.83
CA GLY A 103 -16.66 24.85 0.61
C GLY A 103 -15.35 25.42 0.07
N THR A 104 -14.21 25.07 0.67
CA THR A 104 -12.88 25.29 0.11
C THR A 104 -12.60 24.27 -0.99
N LYS A 105 -11.88 24.67 -2.07
CA LYS A 105 -11.36 23.73 -3.07
C LYS A 105 -10.57 22.63 -2.36
N ALA A 106 -10.93 21.37 -2.59
CA ALA A 106 -10.27 20.23 -1.99
C ALA A 106 -9.91 19.19 -3.05
N CYS A 107 -9.01 18.28 -2.70
CA CYS A 107 -8.77 17.09 -3.51
C CYS A 107 -8.67 15.85 -2.61
N LEU A 108 -9.12 14.73 -3.13
CA LEU A 108 -9.04 13.42 -2.50
C LEU A 108 -8.12 12.54 -3.35
N ILE A 109 -7.08 12.00 -2.72
CA ILE A 109 -6.15 11.06 -3.34
C ILE A 109 -6.37 9.71 -2.68
N LEU A 110 -6.71 8.70 -3.47
CA LEU A 110 -6.77 7.29 -3.06
C LEU A 110 -5.71 6.53 -3.83
N CYS A 111 -4.92 5.72 -3.14
CA CYS A 111 -3.88 4.92 -3.79
C CYS A 111 -3.64 3.58 -3.08
N SER A 112 -3.10 2.61 -3.81
CA SER A 112 -2.51 1.41 -3.20
C SER A 112 -1.13 1.71 -2.59
N ASP A 113 -0.65 0.80 -1.77
CA ASP A 113 0.71 0.81 -1.21
C ASP A 113 1.81 0.80 -2.27
N GLY A 114 1.53 0.27 -3.46
CA GLY A 114 2.42 0.40 -4.63
C GLY A 114 2.85 1.84 -4.93
N LEU A 115 1.98 2.84 -4.70
CA LEU A 115 2.38 4.25 -4.86
C LEU A 115 3.35 4.68 -3.75
N LEU A 116 3.13 4.25 -2.50
CA LEU A 116 4.06 4.52 -1.40
C LEU A 116 5.44 3.90 -1.69
N ASP A 117 5.47 2.67 -2.22
CA ASP A 117 6.69 1.95 -2.61
C ASP A 117 7.49 2.69 -3.69
N LEU A 118 6.81 3.31 -4.65
CA LEU A 118 7.47 4.09 -5.70
C LEU A 118 8.20 5.33 -5.15
N TYR A 119 7.60 6.01 -4.18
CA TYR A 119 8.15 7.23 -3.58
C TYR A 119 9.10 6.96 -2.41
N GLY A 120 8.94 5.84 -1.70
CA GLY A 120 9.75 5.43 -0.57
C GLY A 120 11.17 4.96 -0.92
N GLY A 121 11.45 4.69 -2.20
CA GLY A 121 12.76 4.27 -2.67
C GLY A 121 13.09 2.79 -2.36
N GLN A 122 14.35 2.40 -2.60
CA GLN A 122 14.80 1.01 -2.46
C GLN A 122 14.86 0.50 -1.01
N ASP A 123 14.89 1.39 -0.01
CA ASP A 123 15.20 1.06 1.39
C ASP A 123 13.96 1.14 2.33
N TRP A 124 12.75 0.80 1.85
CA TRP A 124 11.54 0.91 2.69
C TRP A 124 11.59 0.04 3.95
N GLN A 125 12.38 -1.05 3.95
CA GLN A 125 12.59 -1.88 5.15
C GLN A 125 13.53 -1.26 6.19
N GLU A 126 14.37 -0.29 5.82
CA GLU A 126 15.37 0.29 6.72
C GLU A 126 15.07 1.73 7.14
N LYS A 127 14.09 2.40 6.51
CA LYS A 127 13.74 3.79 6.83
C LYS A 127 12.25 3.96 7.04
N HIS A 128 11.90 4.49 8.20
CA HIS A 128 10.58 5.04 8.49
C HIS A 128 10.25 6.16 7.50
N VAL A 129 9.66 5.80 6.37
CA VAL A 129 9.10 6.79 5.45
C VAL A 129 7.90 7.40 6.13
N ASP A 130 7.97 8.69 6.43
CA ASP A 130 6.86 9.41 7.04
C ASP A 130 5.75 9.56 6.00
N ILE A 131 4.67 8.80 6.20
CA ILE A 131 3.49 8.81 5.35
C ILE A 131 2.90 10.22 5.26
N ALA A 132 2.96 10.99 6.36
CA ALA A 132 2.45 12.36 6.37
C ALA A 132 3.26 13.27 5.44
N GLU A 133 4.59 13.09 5.39
CA GLU A 133 5.46 13.84 4.46
C GLU A 133 5.20 13.46 3.00
N LEU A 134 5.05 12.17 2.70
CA LEU A 134 4.72 11.72 1.35
C LEU A 134 3.36 12.26 0.89
N CYS A 135 2.33 12.13 1.72
CA CYS A 135 1.01 12.62 1.37
C CYS A 135 0.97 14.15 1.26
N LYS A 136 1.76 14.88 2.06
CA LYS A 136 1.92 16.33 1.91
C LYS A 136 2.53 16.68 0.54
N MET A 137 3.59 15.98 0.14
CA MET A 137 4.24 16.16 -1.17
C MET A 137 3.26 15.91 -2.31
N TRP A 138 2.45 14.86 -2.25
CA TRP A 138 1.45 14.56 -3.28
C TRP A 138 0.37 15.63 -3.38
N VAL A 139 -0.12 16.14 -2.24
CA VAL A 139 -1.10 17.22 -2.22
C VAL A 139 -0.52 18.53 -2.79
N GLU A 140 0.74 18.84 -2.51
CA GLU A 140 1.42 20.00 -3.10
C GLU A 140 1.57 19.87 -4.62
N LEU A 141 2.05 18.72 -5.11
CA LEU A 141 2.20 18.43 -6.53
C LEU A 141 0.87 18.51 -7.30
N VAL A 142 -0.19 17.95 -6.73
CA VAL A 142 -1.54 17.99 -7.32
C VAL A 142 -2.11 19.41 -7.25
N GLY A 143 -1.95 20.09 -6.11
CA GLY A 143 -2.44 21.45 -5.87
C GLY A 143 -1.86 22.45 -6.86
N GLU A 144 -0.54 22.44 -7.06
CA GLU A 144 0.14 23.29 -8.05
C GLU A 144 -0.42 23.10 -9.46
N ARG A 145 -0.73 21.85 -9.83
CA ARG A 145 -1.28 21.54 -11.16
C ARG A 145 -2.74 21.98 -11.30
N ILE A 146 -3.54 21.87 -10.24
CA ILE A 146 -4.93 22.36 -10.20
C ILE A 146 -4.97 23.88 -10.30
N ASP A 147 -4.08 24.58 -9.58
CA ASP A 147 -4.01 26.04 -9.62
C ASP A 147 -3.53 26.54 -11.00
N SER A 148 -2.56 25.85 -11.60
CA SER A 148 -2.09 26.12 -12.96
C SER A 148 -3.16 25.91 -14.04
N ARG A 149 -4.19 25.09 -13.79
CA ARG A 149 -5.35 24.97 -14.69
C ARG A 149 -6.32 26.12 -14.55
N SER A 150 -6.47 26.65 -13.33
CA SER A 150 -7.41 27.73 -13.03
C SER A 150 -7.01 29.05 -13.72
N SER A 151 -5.76 29.18 -14.15
CA SER A 151 -5.20 30.36 -14.80
C SER A 151 -5.17 30.31 -16.34
N ILE A 152 -5.53 29.18 -16.97
CA ILE A 152 -5.52 29.03 -18.44
C ILE A 152 -6.95 29.25 -18.99
N PRO A 153 -7.17 30.20 -19.92
CA PRO A 153 -8.48 30.38 -20.57
C PRO A 153 -8.85 29.14 -21.40
N SER A 154 -10.12 28.76 -21.33
CA SER A 154 -10.76 27.56 -21.89
C SER A 154 -10.79 27.47 -23.43
N GLN A 155 -9.64 27.61 -24.11
CA GLN A 155 -9.52 27.56 -25.58
C GLN A 155 -8.54 26.52 -26.14
N SER A 156 -8.05 25.56 -25.34
CA SER A 156 -7.36 24.40 -25.89
C SER A 156 -8.24 23.15 -25.78
N SER A 157 -8.56 22.57 -26.93
CA SER A 157 -9.13 21.24 -27.11
C SER A 157 -8.11 20.14 -26.78
N GLU A 158 -7.34 20.31 -25.69
CA GLU A 158 -6.49 19.26 -25.16
C GLU A 158 -7.30 18.42 -24.17
N PRO A 159 -7.11 17.09 -24.17
CA PRO A 159 -7.74 16.24 -23.18
C PRO A 159 -7.36 16.72 -21.78
N SER A 160 -8.34 16.83 -20.89
CA SER A 160 -8.11 17.15 -19.48
C SER A 160 -7.00 16.26 -18.95
N GLU A 161 -5.87 16.85 -18.57
CA GLU A 161 -4.72 16.07 -18.14
C GLU A 161 -5.10 15.21 -16.92
N ASN A 162 -4.60 13.97 -16.90
CA ASN A 162 -4.95 13.02 -15.86
C ASN A 162 -4.01 13.24 -14.65
N LEU A 163 -4.54 13.77 -13.54
CA LEU A 163 -3.78 14.04 -12.32
C LEU A 163 -3.23 12.77 -11.67
N ALA A 164 -3.97 11.66 -11.73
CA ALA A 164 -3.51 10.37 -11.23
C ALA A 164 -2.33 9.84 -12.05
N LEU A 165 -2.39 9.98 -13.39
CA LEU A 165 -1.28 9.62 -14.28
C LEU A 165 -0.05 10.51 -14.05
N PHE A 166 -0.27 11.79 -13.76
CA PHE A 166 0.81 12.71 -13.39
C PHE A 166 1.53 12.24 -12.12
N LEU A 167 0.79 11.95 -11.04
CA LEU A 167 1.36 11.42 -9.80
C LEU A 167 2.09 10.09 -10.01
N LEU A 168 1.51 9.17 -10.77
CA LEU A 168 2.15 7.89 -11.10
C LEU A 168 3.45 8.11 -11.89
N SER A 169 3.41 8.98 -12.90
CA SER A 169 4.59 9.30 -13.70
C SER A 169 5.70 9.94 -12.88
N GLN A 170 5.38 10.74 -11.86
CA GLN A 170 6.38 11.29 -10.95
C GLN A 170 6.97 10.18 -10.05
N GLY A 171 6.14 9.27 -9.53
CA GLY A 171 6.62 8.14 -8.74
C GLY A 171 7.59 7.23 -9.52
N LEU A 172 7.28 6.95 -10.79
CA LEU A 172 8.14 6.15 -11.67
C LEU A 172 9.50 6.80 -11.96
N ARG A 173 9.56 8.14 -11.96
CA ARG A 173 10.82 8.88 -12.12
C ARG A 173 11.72 8.78 -10.89
N GLY A 174 11.16 8.35 -9.75
CA GLY A 174 11.84 8.26 -8.47
C GLY A 174 11.86 9.60 -7.72
N PRO A 175 12.28 9.60 -6.45
CA PRO A 175 12.30 10.80 -5.62
C PRO A 175 13.29 11.83 -6.18
N THR A 176 12.93 13.11 -6.14
CA THR A 176 13.78 14.22 -6.62
C THR A 176 15.08 14.34 -5.82
N LYS A 177 15.10 13.83 -4.58
CA LYS A 177 16.27 13.72 -3.70
C LYS A 177 16.46 12.25 -3.31
N THR A 178 17.64 11.69 -3.52
CA THR A 178 17.96 10.41 -2.86
C THR A 178 18.18 10.62 -1.38
N PHE A 179 18.04 9.54 -0.60
CA PHE A 179 18.48 9.52 0.79
C PHE A 179 19.98 9.85 0.96
N THR A 180 20.80 9.58 -0.06
CA THR A 180 22.23 9.94 -0.07
C THR A 180 22.48 11.43 -0.32
N GLY A 181 21.43 12.25 -0.49
CA GLY A 181 21.51 13.68 -0.73
C GLY A 181 21.87 14.07 -2.17
N ASN A 182 22.00 13.10 -3.08
CA ASN A 182 22.29 13.35 -4.48
C ASN A 182 20.97 13.52 -5.25
N ASN A 183 20.81 14.66 -5.90
CA ASN A 183 19.70 14.87 -6.83
C ASN A 183 19.94 14.01 -8.07
N TRP A 184 18.90 13.29 -8.50
CA TRP A 184 18.96 12.57 -9.76
C TRP A 184 18.94 13.57 -10.91
N THR A 185 19.78 13.31 -11.91
CA THR A 185 19.67 14.02 -13.19
C THR A 185 18.39 13.61 -13.90
N ASP A 186 17.84 14.48 -14.75
CA ASP A 186 16.65 14.16 -15.54
C ASP A 186 16.83 12.88 -16.38
N LYS A 187 18.06 12.63 -16.84
CA LYS A 187 18.41 11.43 -17.60
C LYS A 187 18.31 10.16 -16.74
N GLU A 188 18.78 10.19 -15.50
CA GLU A 188 18.68 9.05 -14.58
C GLU A 188 17.23 8.74 -14.21
N ALA A 189 16.44 9.79 -13.92
CA ALA A 189 15.02 9.66 -13.65
C ALA A 189 14.24 9.07 -14.84
N LEU A 190 14.56 9.52 -16.07
CA LEU A 190 13.94 9.00 -17.27
C LEU A 190 14.36 7.55 -17.57
N ASN A 191 15.63 7.21 -17.35
CA ASN A 191 16.13 5.84 -17.50
C ASN A 191 15.47 4.87 -16.52
N ARG A 192 15.26 5.27 -15.26
CA ARG A 192 14.51 4.45 -14.29
C ARG A 192 13.07 4.24 -14.74
N LYS A 193 12.37 5.32 -15.10
CA LYS A 193 11.00 5.21 -15.61
C LYS A 193 10.93 4.27 -16.81
N SER A 194 11.84 4.43 -17.77
CA SER A 194 11.89 3.58 -18.96
C SER A 194 12.12 2.11 -18.58
N SER A 195 13.14 1.83 -17.77
CA SER A 195 13.48 0.45 -17.38
C SER A 195 12.38 -0.25 -16.55
N LEU A 196 11.63 0.48 -15.73
CA LEU A 196 10.44 -0.06 -15.04
C LEU A 196 9.34 -0.44 -16.04
N LEU A 197 9.10 0.40 -17.05
CA LEU A 197 8.07 0.15 -18.07
C LEU A 197 8.47 -0.92 -19.09
N THR A 198 9.77 -1.08 -19.38
CA THR A 198 10.29 -2.06 -20.34
C THR A 198 10.67 -3.39 -19.69
N LEU A 199 10.46 -3.55 -18.39
CA LEU A 199 10.83 -4.75 -17.64
C LEU A 199 12.35 -5.03 -17.64
N GLU A 200 13.16 -3.98 -17.73
CA GLU A 200 14.63 -4.05 -17.73
C GLU A 200 15.24 -3.63 -16.37
N PHE A 201 14.39 -3.36 -15.39
CA PHE A 201 14.81 -2.96 -14.05
C PHE A 201 15.46 -4.13 -13.31
N LYS A 202 16.63 -3.88 -12.72
CA LYS A 202 17.46 -4.94 -12.11
C LYS A 202 17.21 -5.15 -10.62
N ASP A 203 16.54 -4.19 -9.97
CA ASP A 203 16.28 -4.21 -8.54
C ASP A 203 14.84 -4.63 -8.23
N LYS A 204 14.35 -4.34 -7.02
CA LYS A 204 12.97 -4.65 -6.61
C LYS A 204 11.98 -4.11 -7.63
N TRP A 205 11.12 -5.01 -8.11
CA TRP A 205 10.00 -4.68 -8.99
C TRP A 205 8.96 -3.84 -8.26
N MET A 206 8.31 -2.97 -9.02
CA MET A 206 7.15 -2.19 -8.56
C MET A 206 5.98 -3.15 -8.26
N ASP A 207 5.26 -2.89 -7.17
CA ASP A 207 3.99 -3.57 -6.87
C ASP A 207 2.83 -2.93 -7.65
N ASP A 208 1.72 -3.63 -7.75
CA ASP A 208 0.53 -3.16 -8.46
C ASP A 208 0.08 -1.78 -7.90
N THR A 209 0.17 -0.77 -8.76
CA THR A 209 -0.05 0.62 -8.36
C THR A 209 -1.35 1.15 -8.95
N THR A 210 -2.29 1.50 -8.08
CA THR A 210 -3.55 2.18 -8.46
C THR A 210 -3.60 3.55 -7.81
N VAL A 211 -4.00 4.56 -8.56
CA VAL A 211 -4.15 5.94 -8.08
C VAL A 211 -5.45 6.53 -8.61
N LEU A 212 -6.22 7.16 -7.73
CA LEU A 212 -7.40 7.95 -8.06
C LEU A 212 -7.25 9.32 -7.42
N VAL A 213 -7.47 10.36 -8.22
CA VAL A 213 -7.44 11.75 -7.77
C VAL A 213 -8.77 12.38 -8.14
N GLU A 214 -9.53 12.79 -7.13
CA GLU A 214 -10.81 13.49 -7.29
C GLU A 214 -10.65 14.93 -6.79
N VAL A 215 -11.13 15.90 -7.58
CA VAL A 215 -11.16 17.31 -7.19
C VAL A 215 -12.58 17.64 -6.72
N LEU A 216 -12.69 18.16 -5.49
CA LEU A 216 -13.93 18.40 -4.77
C LEU A 216 -14.25 19.89 -4.68
#